data_AF-A0A7J8M712-F1
#
_entry.id   AF-A0A7J8M712-F1
#
_cell.length_a   1.000
_cell.length_b   1.000
_cell.length_c   1.000
_cell.angle_alpha   90.00
_cell.angle_beta   90.00
_cell.angle_gamma   90.00
#
_symmetry.space_group_name_H-M   'P 1'
#
loop_
_entity.id
_entity.type
_entity.pdbx_description
1 polymer ?
#
loop_
_entity_poly.entity_id
_entity_poly.type
_entity_poly.pdbx_seq_one_letter_code
_entity_poly.pdbx_strand_id
1 'polypeptide(L)'
;MRERENLKAARNKEAGHMDRDERAMQDALNREVREKQERLERERQQREREEEEREQRRREVEREREEKEREQRRLEKERERIRQMERERERARQAVERATREARERAAAEARARAERAAVEKAATEARERAERAAVQRAQAEARERAAAEARERAERAAAEARERTAATKAEAEARLRAERAAAERAAAEARERAAASARASQQKNDDDLESFFMGSRASSAPRPRANSSDPLFDGQNKGGPEVSSSMRKASSAANIVDDLSSIFGAAASSSGVFQEVDGETEERRRARLERHQRTQERAAKALAEKNHRDLQVQREQAERHRIAETLDVEIKRWAAGKEGNLRALLSTLQYVLWPECGWQPVSLTDLITAAAVKKVYRKATLCIHPDKVQQKGANLQQKYVAEKVFDLLKSAIKEWHMMLALASKACE
;
A
#
# COMPACT_ATOMS: atom_id res chain seq x y z
N MET A 1 27.43 100.04 106.39
CA MET A 1 28.29 99.72 105.23
C MET A 1 28.20 98.25 104.81
N ARG A 2 28.40 97.27 105.72
CA ARG A 2 28.35 95.82 105.40
C ARG A 2 27.00 95.29 104.87
N GLU A 3 25.86 95.76 105.37
CA GLU A 3 24.53 95.30 104.89
C GLU A 3 24.22 95.76 103.46
N ARG A 4 24.70 96.95 103.08
CA ARG A 4 24.49 97.52 101.74
C ARG A 4 25.32 96.80 100.68
N GLU A 5 26.49 96.25 101.06
CA GLU A 5 27.31 95.41 100.20
C GLU A 5 26.73 94.00 100.05
N ASN A 6 26.16 93.41 101.11
CA ASN A 6 25.47 92.11 101.05
C ASN A 6 24.23 92.15 100.15
N LEU A 7 23.41 93.20 100.23
CA LEU A 7 22.26 93.37 99.34
C LEU A 7 22.67 93.58 97.88
N LYS A 8 23.80 94.26 97.63
CA LYS A 8 24.34 94.45 96.27
C LYS A 8 24.90 93.15 95.70
N ALA A 9 25.56 92.34 96.53
CA ALA A 9 26.07 91.02 96.16
C ALA A 9 24.93 90.03 95.90
N ALA A 10 23.85 90.04 96.69
CA ALA A 10 22.66 89.23 96.47
C ALA A 10 21.95 89.60 95.16
N ARG A 11 21.76 90.90 94.89
CA ARG A 11 21.14 91.38 93.63
C ARG A 11 21.99 91.10 92.39
N ASN A 12 23.32 91.16 92.49
CA ASN A 12 24.23 90.73 91.41
C ASN A 12 24.23 89.21 91.20
N LYS A 13 24.05 88.42 92.26
CA LYS A 13 23.89 86.96 92.17
C LYS A 13 22.57 86.57 91.52
N GLU A 14 21.46 87.23 91.87
CA GLU A 14 20.16 87.03 91.23
C GLU A 14 20.18 87.48 89.77
N ALA A 15 20.73 88.66 89.45
CA ALA A 15 20.85 89.11 88.07
C ALA A 15 21.71 88.16 87.21
N GLY A 16 22.82 87.66 87.75
CA GLY A 16 23.65 86.65 87.06
C GLY A 16 23.04 85.25 87.00
N HIS A 17 22.05 84.94 87.84
CA HIS A 17 21.28 83.70 87.77
C HIS A 17 20.21 83.78 86.69
N MET A 18 19.45 84.89 86.63
CA MET A 18 18.47 85.14 85.58
C MET A 18 19.11 85.15 84.17
N ASP A 19 20.29 85.77 84.02
CA ASP A 19 21.03 85.81 82.76
C ASP A 19 21.61 84.44 82.33
N ARG A 20 21.87 83.54 83.30
CA ARG A 20 22.21 82.13 83.02
C ARG A 20 20.98 81.32 82.61
N ASP A 21 19.85 81.56 83.26
CA ASP A 21 18.61 80.84 82.99
C ASP A 21 18.02 81.23 81.62
N GLU A 22 18.12 82.50 81.22
CA GLU A 22 17.78 82.96 79.87
C GLU A 22 18.68 82.34 78.80
N ARG A 23 20.00 82.26 79.03
CA ARG A 23 20.92 81.57 78.12
C ARG A 23 20.64 80.08 78.04
N ALA A 24 20.34 79.43 79.18
CA ALA A 24 19.97 78.02 79.21
C ALA A 24 18.66 77.75 78.45
N MET A 25 17.67 78.65 78.55
CA MET A 25 16.44 78.57 77.75
C MET A 25 16.70 78.80 76.26
N GLN A 26 17.54 79.77 75.90
CA GLN A 26 17.91 80.02 74.50
C GLN A 26 18.67 78.82 73.89
N ASP A 27 19.58 78.20 74.66
CA ASP A 27 20.32 77.01 74.25
C ASP A 27 19.40 75.78 74.13
N ALA A 28 18.42 75.63 75.02
CA ALA A 28 17.40 74.58 74.92
C ALA A 28 16.52 74.77 73.67
N LEU A 29 16.11 76.01 73.37
CA LEU A 29 15.34 76.33 72.16
C LEU A 29 16.15 76.04 70.89
N ASN A 30 17.43 76.42 70.88
CA ASN A 30 18.35 76.15 69.76
C ASN A 30 18.61 74.65 69.57
N ARG A 31 18.70 73.87 70.66
CA ARG A 31 18.76 72.40 70.58
C ARG A 31 17.47 71.82 70.00
N GLU A 32 16.31 72.27 70.45
CA GLU A 32 15.02 71.83 69.90
C GLU A 32 14.88 72.14 68.41
N VAL A 33 15.31 73.33 67.97
CA VAL A 33 15.28 73.73 66.56
C VAL A 33 16.20 72.84 65.73
N ARG A 34 17.41 72.55 66.24
CA ARG A 34 18.36 71.65 65.58
C ARG A 34 17.84 70.23 65.51
N GLU A 35 17.25 69.70 66.58
CA GLU A 35 16.64 68.36 66.60
C GLU A 35 15.44 68.27 65.64
N LYS A 36 14.60 69.32 65.57
CA LYS A 36 13.51 69.43 64.59
C LYS A 36 14.04 69.48 63.15
N GLN A 37 15.11 70.22 62.89
CA GLN A 37 15.76 70.25 61.58
C GLN A 37 16.35 68.89 61.20
N GLU A 38 17.08 68.23 62.10
CA GLU A 38 17.65 66.89 61.85
C GLU A 38 16.54 65.84 61.64
N ARG A 39 15.41 65.95 62.33
CA ARG A 39 14.25 65.07 62.12
C ARG A 39 13.60 65.29 60.76
N LEU A 40 13.44 66.55 60.34
CA LEU A 40 12.92 66.89 59.01
C LEU A 40 13.86 66.42 57.88
N GLU A 41 15.18 66.55 58.07
CA GLU A 41 16.16 66.05 57.10
C GLU A 41 16.14 64.52 57.00
N ARG A 42 16.03 63.80 58.13
CA ARG A 42 15.87 62.33 58.12
C ARG A 42 14.57 61.90 57.46
N GLU A 43 13.47 62.60 57.73
CA GLU A 43 12.18 62.31 57.09
C GLU A 43 12.23 62.58 55.58
N ARG A 44 12.90 63.65 55.15
CA ARG A 44 13.11 63.95 53.73
C ARG A 44 13.99 62.90 53.05
N GLN A 45 15.12 62.50 53.66
CA GLN A 45 15.97 61.43 53.14
C GLN A 45 15.23 60.08 53.08
N GLN A 46 14.36 59.81 54.05
CA GLN A 46 13.54 58.60 54.03
C GLN A 46 12.53 58.64 52.87
N ARG A 47 11.87 59.77 52.64
CA ARG A 47 10.96 59.96 51.49
C ARG A 47 11.68 59.85 50.15
N GLU A 48 12.87 60.44 50.02
CA GLU A 48 13.70 60.33 48.80
C GLU A 48 14.07 58.86 48.53
N ARG A 49 14.48 58.09 49.54
CA ARG A 49 14.77 56.65 49.40
C ARG A 49 13.54 55.82 49.02
N GLU A 50 12.40 56.10 49.64
CA GLU A 50 11.13 55.42 49.31
C GLU A 50 10.66 55.76 47.89
N GLU A 51 10.89 56.98 47.42
CA GLU A 51 10.56 57.41 46.07
C GLU A 51 11.49 56.76 45.03
N GLU A 52 12.79 56.70 45.30
CA GLU A 52 13.77 55.97 44.49
C GLU A 52 13.44 54.48 44.40
N GLU A 53 13.06 53.84 45.52
CA GLU A 53 12.67 52.43 45.53
C GLU A 53 11.38 52.20 44.73
N ARG A 54 10.41 53.11 44.82
CA ARG A 54 9.19 53.08 43.99
C ARG A 54 9.49 53.27 42.52
N GLU A 55 10.43 54.13 42.18
CA GLU A 55 10.84 54.37 40.79
C GLU A 55 11.61 53.17 40.23
N GLN A 56 12.48 52.55 41.02
CA GLN A 56 13.15 51.30 40.66
C GLN A 56 12.14 50.17 40.41
N ARG A 57 11.15 49.98 41.31
CA ARG A 57 10.08 48.98 41.13
C ARG A 57 9.25 49.25 39.86
N ARG A 58 8.97 50.51 39.53
CA ARG A 58 8.28 50.87 38.27
C ARG A 58 9.10 50.50 37.04
N ARG A 59 10.40 50.78 37.05
CA ARG A 59 11.33 50.42 35.95
C ARG A 59 11.49 48.91 35.80
N GLU A 60 11.50 48.15 36.90
CA GLU A 60 11.54 46.69 36.86
C GLU A 60 10.27 46.10 36.25
N VAL A 61 9.09 46.58 36.66
CA VAL A 61 7.80 46.13 36.10
C VAL A 61 7.69 46.46 34.60
N GLU A 62 8.19 47.62 34.18
CA GLU A 62 8.21 48.00 32.77
C GLU A 62 9.13 47.09 31.94
N ARG A 63 10.34 46.79 32.44
CA ARG A 63 11.27 45.83 31.82
C ARG A 63 10.66 44.43 31.73
N GLU A 64 10.03 43.95 32.79
CA GLU A 64 9.37 42.65 32.82
C GLU A 64 8.21 42.59 31.81
N ARG A 65 7.45 43.68 31.65
CA ARG A 65 6.39 43.79 30.65
C ARG A 65 6.93 43.77 29.23
N GLU A 66 8.01 44.49 28.96
CA GLU A 66 8.69 44.46 27.65
C GLU A 66 9.24 43.07 27.33
N GLU A 67 9.86 42.40 28.30
CA GLU A 67 10.38 41.04 28.12
C GLU A 67 9.26 40.05 27.81
N LYS A 68 8.15 40.10 28.54
CA LYS A 68 6.96 39.29 28.27
C LYS A 68 6.38 39.56 26.88
N GLU A 69 6.35 40.82 26.44
CA GLU A 69 5.86 41.17 25.10
C GLU A 69 6.81 40.64 24.01
N ARG A 70 8.14 40.75 24.22
CA ARG A 70 9.13 40.17 23.30
C ARG A 70 9.02 38.65 23.23
N GLU A 71 8.78 37.99 24.35
CA GLU A 71 8.56 36.55 24.43
C GLU A 71 7.27 36.14 23.71
N GLN A 72 6.16 36.84 23.95
CA GLN A 72 4.90 36.60 23.23
C GLN A 72 5.06 36.78 21.72
N ARG A 73 5.76 37.82 21.26
CA ARG A 73 6.07 38.02 19.83
C ARG A 73 6.93 36.91 19.24
N ARG A 74 7.83 36.30 20.03
CA ARG A 74 8.63 35.14 19.60
C ARG A 74 7.74 33.90 19.44
N LEU A 75 6.90 33.62 20.43
CA LEU A 75 5.95 32.51 20.42
C LEU A 75 4.92 32.64 19.29
N GLU A 76 4.45 33.86 19.00
CA GLU A 76 3.53 34.12 17.90
C GLU A 76 4.19 33.85 16.54
N LYS A 77 5.41 34.35 16.31
CA LYS A 77 6.18 34.05 15.10
C LYS A 77 6.46 32.56 14.93
N GLU A 78 6.73 31.85 16.01
CA GLU A 78 6.93 30.39 15.99
C GLU A 78 5.62 29.66 15.63
N ARG A 79 4.49 30.07 16.21
CA ARG A 79 3.16 29.55 15.85
C ARG A 79 2.81 29.82 14.38
N GLU A 80 3.13 30.98 13.85
CA GLU A 80 2.93 31.30 12.44
C GLU A 80 3.80 30.44 11.52
N ARG A 81 5.06 30.22 11.87
CA ARG A 81 5.96 29.30 11.13
C ARG A 81 5.41 27.87 11.13
N ILE A 82 4.91 27.39 12.26
CA ILE A 82 4.27 26.07 12.34
C ILE A 82 3.03 26.02 11.42
N ARG A 83 2.16 27.03 11.47
CA ARG A 83 0.98 27.11 10.58
C ARG A 83 1.36 27.18 9.10
N GLN A 84 2.42 27.88 8.74
CA GLN A 84 2.94 27.92 7.37
C GLN A 84 3.43 26.54 6.93
N MET A 85 4.25 25.89 7.74
CA MET A 85 4.72 24.53 7.44
C MET A 85 3.57 23.52 7.34
N GLU A 86 2.53 23.64 8.16
CA GLU A 86 1.34 22.81 8.05
C GLU A 86 0.59 23.03 6.74
N ARG A 87 0.38 24.28 6.33
CA ARG A 87 -0.25 24.61 5.03
C ARG A 87 0.57 24.09 3.85
N GLU A 88 1.89 24.19 3.90
CA GLU A 88 2.77 23.64 2.87
C GLU A 88 2.72 22.11 2.85
N ARG A 89 2.75 21.46 4.01
CA ARG A 89 2.55 20.01 4.12
C ARG A 89 1.21 19.57 3.60
N GLU A 90 0.14 20.33 3.85
CA GLU A 90 -1.19 20.04 3.33
C GLU A 90 -1.25 20.20 1.81
N ARG A 91 -0.67 21.26 1.25
CA ARG A 91 -0.53 21.43 -0.21
C ARG A 91 0.28 20.30 -0.83
N ALA A 92 1.37 19.88 -0.20
CA ALA A 92 2.18 18.76 -0.65
C ALA A 92 1.38 17.44 -0.61
N ARG A 93 0.59 17.20 0.46
CA ARG A 93 -0.32 16.04 0.53
C ARG A 93 -1.36 16.07 -0.59
N GLN A 94 -2.00 17.21 -0.83
CA GLN A 94 -2.97 17.37 -1.92
C GLN A 94 -2.32 17.14 -3.30
N ALA A 95 -1.09 17.63 -3.52
CA ALA A 95 -0.35 17.40 -4.75
C ALA A 95 -0.01 15.92 -4.95
N VAL A 96 0.45 15.23 -3.91
CA VAL A 96 0.72 13.78 -3.94
C VAL A 96 -0.57 13.01 -4.19
N GLU A 97 -1.67 13.35 -3.53
CA GLU A 97 -2.97 12.73 -3.74
C GLU A 97 -3.44 12.89 -5.20
N ARG A 98 -3.36 14.12 -5.75
CA ARG A 98 -3.66 14.39 -7.17
C ARG A 98 -2.77 13.59 -8.11
N ALA A 99 -1.47 13.55 -7.87
CA ALA A 99 -0.52 12.77 -8.68
C ALA A 99 -0.81 11.27 -8.60
N THR A 100 -1.17 10.75 -7.42
CA THR A 100 -1.53 9.33 -7.27
C THR A 100 -2.85 8.99 -7.97
N ARG A 101 -3.83 9.89 -7.91
CA ARG A 101 -5.11 9.74 -8.62
C ARG A 101 -4.89 9.78 -10.13
N GLU A 102 -4.12 10.74 -10.62
CA GLU A 102 -3.78 10.86 -12.04
C GLU A 102 -2.98 9.65 -12.54
N ALA A 103 -2.03 9.13 -11.75
CA ALA A 103 -1.30 7.91 -12.07
C ALA A 103 -2.23 6.68 -12.11
N ARG A 104 -3.18 6.56 -11.18
CA ARG A 104 -4.19 5.49 -11.18
C ARG A 104 -5.13 5.60 -12.37
N GLU A 105 -5.59 6.80 -12.71
CA GLU A 105 -6.44 7.05 -13.87
C GLU A 105 -5.69 6.75 -15.18
N ARG A 106 -4.42 7.14 -15.30
CA ARG A 106 -3.55 6.77 -16.43
C ARG A 106 -3.36 5.26 -16.55
N ALA A 107 -3.05 4.58 -15.44
CA ALA A 107 -2.90 3.12 -15.44
C ALA A 107 -4.21 2.40 -15.81
N ALA A 108 -5.36 2.91 -15.32
CA ALA A 108 -6.67 2.38 -15.68
C ALA A 108 -7.01 2.62 -17.16
N ALA A 109 -6.70 3.81 -17.70
CA ALA A 109 -6.88 4.12 -19.11
C ALA A 109 -5.99 3.24 -20.00
N GLU A 110 -4.73 3.03 -19.61
CA GLU A 110 -3.80 2.14 -20.32
C GLU A 110 -4.28 0.68 -20.27
N ALA A 111 -4.78 0.21 -19.12
CA ALA A 111 -5.36 -1.12 -19.00
C ALA A 111 -6.61 -1.30 -19.88
N ARG A 112 -7.49 -0.28 -19.95
CA ARG A 112 -8.65 -0.29 -20.86
C ARG A 112 -8.23 -0.32 -22.31
N ALA A 113 -7.27 0.51 -22.71
CA ALA A 113 -6.74 0.52 -24.08
C ALA A 113 -6.07 -0.81 -24.45
N ARG A 114 -5.35 -1.45 -23.52
CA ARG A 114 -4.79 -2.80 -23.72
C ARG A 114 -5.87 -3.86 -23.86
N ALA A 115 -6.92 -3.81 -23.03
CA ALA A 115 -8.03 -4.74 -23.11
C ALA A 115 -8.80 -4.60 -24.44
N GLU A 116 -9.02 -3.37 -24.90
CA GLU A 116 -9.65 -3.09 -26.19
C GLU A 116 -8.79 -3.60 -27.36
N ARG A 117 -7.48 -3.33 -27.36
CA ARG A 117 -6.56 -3.87 -28.37
C ARG A 117 -6.55 -5.40 -28.39
N ALA A 118 -6.52 -6.03 -27.21
CA ALA A 118 -6.56 -7.49 -27.12
C ALA A 118 -7.91 -8.07 -27.59
N ALA A 119 -9.02 -7.37 -27.34
CA ALA A 119 -10.34 -7.78 -27.84
C ALA A 119 -10.42 -7.66 -29.37
N VAL A 120 -9.89 -6.57 -29.94
CA VAL A 120 -9.81 -6.36 -31.39
C VAL A 120 -8.91 -7.40 -32.04
N GLU A 121 -7.76 -7.70 -31.44
CA GLU A 121 -6.85 -8.73 -31.92
C GLU A 121 -7.51 -10.11 -31.91
N LYS A 122 -8.17 -10.49 -30.80
CA LYS A 122 -8.94 -11.75 -30.72
C LYS A 122 -10.08 -11.80 -31.75
N ALA A 123 -10.82 -10.73 -31.93
CA ALA A 123 -11.87 -10.66 -32.94
C ALA A 123 -11.30 -10.82 -34.36
N ALA A 124 -10.13 -10.23 -34.63
CA ALA A 124 -9.44 -10.38 -35.90
C ALA A 124 -8.92 -11.81 -36.12
N THR A 125 -8.37 -12.48 -35.10
CA THR A 125 -7.94 -13.88 -35.20
C THR A 125 -9.12 -14.82 -35.39
N GLU A 126 -10.22 -14.62 -34.65
CA GLU A 126 -11.44 -15.41 -34.84
C GLU A 126 -12.06 -15.18 -36.22
N ALA A 127 -12.04 -13.95 -36.74
CA ALA A 127 -12.50 -13.66 -38.09
C ALA A 127 -11.64 -14.36 -39.15
N ARG A 128 -10.31 -14.43 -38.96
CA ARG A 128 -9.40 -15.19 -39.84
C ARG A 128 -9.69 -16.69 -39.79
N GLU A 129 -9.84 -17.27 -38.59
CA GLU A 129 -10.21 -18.68 -38.46
C GLU A 129 -11.57 -18.99 -39.07
N ARG A 130 -12.56 -18.11 -38.89
CA ARG A 130 -13.88 -18.27 -39.54
C ARG A 130 -13.77 -18.20 -41.05
N ALA A 131 -12.98 -17.27 -41.59
CA ALA A 131 -12.74 -17.16 -43.03
C ALA A 131 -12.01 -18.39 -43.59
N GLU A 132 -11.01 -18.91 -42.87
CA GLU A 132 -10.30 -20.14 -43.24
C GLU A 132 -11.23 -21.36 -43.23
N ARG A 133 -12.02 -21.54 -42.16
CA ARG A 133 -13.01 -22.61 -42.07
C ARG A 133 -14.06 -22.50 -43.19
N ALA A 134 -14.51 -21.30 -43.51
CA ALA A 134 -15.43 -21.06 -44.62
C ALA A 134 -14.79 -21.39 -45.98
N ALA A 135 -13.52 -21.04 -46.19
CA ALA A 135 -12.78 -21.39 -47.41
C ALA A 135 -12.61 -22.91 -47.55
N VAL A 136 -12.25 -23.61 -46.47
CA VAL A 136 -12.13 -25.08 -46.46
C VAL A 136 -13.50 -25.73 -46.74
N GLN A 137 -14.58 -25.26 -46.13
CA GLN A 137 -15.92 -25.78 -46.40
C GLN A 137 -16.35 -25.55 -47.85
N ARG A 138 -16.05 -24.38 -48.43
CA ARG A 138 -16.31 -24.10 -49.86
C ARG A 138 -15.52 -25.03 -50.77
N ALA A 139 -14.22 -25.23 -50.49
CA ALA A 139 -13.38 -26.15 -51.26
C ALA A 139 -13.89 -27.61 -51.15
N GLN A 140 -14.32 -28.04 -49.97
CA GLN A 140 -14.92 -29.37 -49.78
C GLN A 140 -16.26 -29.51 -50.51
N ALA A 141 -17.11 -28.46 -50.49
CA ALA A 141 -18.38 -28.46 -51.20
C ALA A 141 -18.16 -28.52 -52.72
N GLU A 142 -17.23 -27.72 -53.25
CA GLU A 142 -16.85 -27.75 -54.66
C GLU A 142 -16.27 -29.10 -55.07
N ALA A 143 -15.42 -29.71 -54.23
CA ALA A 143 -14.90 -31.06 -54.49
C ALA A 143 -16.01 -32.12 -54.50
N ARG A 144 -17.00 -32.03 -53.59
CA ARG A 144 -18.17 -32.92 -53.57
C ARG A 144 -19.07 -32.72 -54.79
N GLU A 145 -19.27 -31.47 -55.22
CA GLU A 145 -20.05 -31.17 -56.41
C GLU A 145 -19.35 -31.69 -57.67
N ARG A 146 -18.04 -31.50 -57.80
CA ARG A 146 -17.24 -32.06 -58.90
C ARG A 146 -17.30 -33.59 -58.92
N ALA A 147 -17.15 -34.25 -57.77
CA ALA A 147 -17.27 -35.70 -57.67
C ALA A 147 -18.69 -36.19 -58.01
N ALA A 148 -19.73 -35.46 -57.59
CA ALA A 148 -21.12 -35.78 -57.93
C ALA A 148 -21.42 -35.56 -59.43
N ALA A 149 -20.87 -34.51 -60.03
CA ALA A 149 -20.98 -34.24 -61.46
C ALA A 149 -20.29 -35.33 -62.28
N GLU A 150 -19.08 -35.72 -61.89
CA GLU A 150 -18.34 -36.80 -62.54
C GLU A 150 -19.05 -38.16 -62.38
N ALA A 151 -19.67 -38.42 -61.22
CA ALA A 151 -20.50 -39.61 -61.01
C ALA A 151 -21.78 -39.59 -61.88
N ARG A 152 -22.42 -38.42 -62.05
CA ARG A 152 -23.58 -38.25 -62.94
C ARG A 152 -23.19 -38.45 -64.41
N GLU A 153 -22.07 -37.88 -64.84
CA GLU A 153 -21.55 -38.06 -66.19
C GLU A 153 -21.21 -39.53 -66.47
N ARG A 154 -20.57 -40.23 -65.53
CA ARG A 154 -20.34 -41.69 -65.62
C ARG A 154 -21.65 -42.48 -65.69
N ALA A 155 -22.64 -42.13 -64.87
CA ALA A 155 -23.94 -42.78 -64.89
C ALA A 155 -24.71 -42.53 -66.20
N GLU A 156 -24.63 -41.32 -66.75
CA GLU A 156 -25.24 -40.95 -68.03
C GLU A 156 -24.56 -41.68 -69.19
N ARG A 157 -23.22 -41.75 -69.21
CA ARG A 157 -22.47 -42.55 -70.18
C ARG A 157 -22.83 -44.04 -70.10
N ALA A 158 -22.90 -44.60 -68.90
CA ALA A 158 -23.32 -45.99 -68.71
C ALA A 158 -24.78 -46.22 -69.14
N ALA A 159 -25.68 -45.26 -68.89
CA ALA A 159 -27.06 -45.33 -69.33
C ALA A 159 -27.20 -45.18 -70.86
N ALA A 160 -26.39 -44.33 -71.50
CA ALA A 160 -26.33 -44.19 -72.94
C ALA A 160 -25.80 -45.47 -73.61
N GLU A 161 -24.72 -46.05 -73.08
CA GLU A 161 -24.18 -47.33 -73.54
C GLU A 161 -25.19 -48.47 -73.35
N ALA A 162 -25.90 -48.52 -72.22
CA ALA A 162 -26.99 -49.47 -72.01
C ALA A 162 -28.14 -49.27 -73.01
N ARG A 163 -28.53 -48.02 -73.29
CA ARG A 163 -29.55 -47.70 -74.31
C ARG A 163 -29.10 -48.14 -75.69
N GLU A 164 -27.86 -47.88 -76.08
CA GLU A 164 -27.28 -48.32 -77.35
C GLU A 164 -27.28 -49.85 -77.45
N ARG A 165 -26.86 -50.57 -76.40
CA ARG A 165 -26.95 -52.04 -76.35
C ARG A 165 -28.38 -52.53 -76.47
N THR A 166 -29.34 -51.90 -75.80
CA THR A 166 -30.77 -52.28 -75.93
C THR A 166 -31.35 -51.92 -77.29
N ALA A 167 -30.90 -50.84 -77.93
CA ALA A 167 -31.30 -50.47 -79.27
C ALA A 167 -30.71 -51.43 -80.30
N ALA A 168 -29.45 -51.84 -80.13
CA ALA A 168 -28.80 -52.86 -80.94
C ALA A 168 -29.52 -54.21 -80.82
N THR A 169 -29.83 -54.68 -79.61
CA THR A 169 -30.57 -55.94 -79.44
C THR A 169 -32.00 -55.86 -79.98
N LYS A 170 -32.68 -54.72 -79.84
CA LYS A 170 -33.99 -54.49 -80.47
C LYS A 170 -33.90 -54.44 -81.99
N ALA A 171 -32.88 -53.80 -82.57
CA ALA A 171 -32.66 -53.75 -84.01
C ALA A 171 -32.33 -55.13 -84.58
N GLU A 172 -31.51 -55.92 -83.88
CA GLU A 172 -31.25 -57.32 -84.23
C GLU A 172 -32.52 -58.16 -84.14
N ALA A 173 -33.34 -57.99 -83.09
CA ALA A 173 -34.61 -58.70 -82.95
C ALA A 173 -35.61 -58.29 -84.05
N GLU A 174 -35.71 -57.01 -84.39
CA GLU A 174 -36.57 -56.53 -85.47
C GLU A 174 -36.06 -56.97 -86.84
N ALA A 175 -34.74 -57.03 -87.06
CA ALA A 175 -34.13 -57.59 -88.26
C ALA A 175 -34.42 -59.10 -88.38
N ARG A 176 -34.33 -59.84 -87.28
CA ARG A 176 -34.74 -61.26 -87.22
C ARG A 176 -36.23 -61.42 -87.52
N LEU A 177 -37.08 -60.58 -86.94
CA LEU A 177 -38.53 -60.64 -87.15
C LEU A 177 -38.92 -60.21 -88.58
N ARG A 178 -38.21 -59.25 -89.19
CA ARG A 178 -38.34 -58.92 -90.63
C ARG A 178 -37.87 -60.08 -91.50
N ALA A 179 -36.75 -60.73 -91.16
CA ALA A 179 -36.25 -61.90 -91.89
C ALA A 179 -37.23 -63.08 -91.76
N GLU A 180 -37.80 -63.30 -90.57
CA GLU A 180 -38.82 -64.31 -90.31
C GLU A 180 -40.11 -63.99 -91.07
N ARG A 181 -40.58 -62.73 -91.06
CA ARG A 181 -41.74 -62.31 -91.88
C ARG A 181 -41.49 -62.44 -93.37
N ALA A 182 -40.30 -62.10 -93.86
CA ALA A 182 -39.94 -62.28 -95.26
C ALA A 182 -39.84 -63.78 -95.63
N ALA A 183 -39.32 -64.62 -94.73
CA ALA A 183 -39.33 -66.07 -94.89
C ALA A 183 -40.75 -66.64 -94.84
N ALA A 184 -41.60 -66.14 -93.95
CA ALA A 184 -43.01 -66.52 -93.85
C ALA A 184 -43.83 -66.02 -95.05
N GLU A 185 -43.54 -64.84 -95.60
CA GLU A 185 -44.18 -64.33 -96.82
C GLU A 185 -43.73 -65.13 -98.04
N ARG A 186 -42.44 -65.49 -98.15
CA ARG A 186 -41.94 -66.41 -99.17
C ARG A 186 -42.58 -67.80 -99.02
N ALA A 187 -42.65 -68.33 -97.81
CA ALA A 187 -43.31 -69.60 -97.53
C ALA A 187 -44.82 -69.51 -97.77
N ALA A 188 -45.46 -68.38 -97.50
CA ALA A 188 -46.88 -68.15 -97.79
C ALA A 188 -47.14 -67.91 -99.28
N ALA A 189 -46.19 -67.33 -100.03
CA ALA A 189 -46.24 -67.22 -101.48
C ALA A 189 -46.04 -68.59 -102.13
N GLU A 190 -45.06 -69.36 -101.67
CA GLU A 190 -44.84 -70.76 -102.08
C GLU A 190 -46.01 -71.65 -101.64
N ALA A 191 -46.62 -71.39 -100.49
CA ALA A 191 -47.84 -72.07 -100.05
C ALA A 191 -49.08 -71.57 -100.79
N ARG A 192 -49.15 -70.34 -101.29
CA ARG A 192 -50.21 -69.85 -102.19
C ARG A 192 -50.03 -70.40 -103.60
N GLU A 193 -48.81 -70.61 -104.06
CA GLU A 193 -48.50 -71.33 -105.29
C GLU A 193 -48.85 -72.81 -105.13
N ARG A 194 -48.44 -73.44 -104.03
CA ARG A 194 -48.82 -74.82 -103.69
C ARG A 194 -50.31 -74.96 -103.36
N ALA A 195 -50.98 -73.94 -102.83
CA ALA A 195 -52.42 -73.94 -102.57
C ALA A 195 -53.21 -73.57 -103.82
N ALA A 196 -52.68 -72.79 -104.76
CA ALA A 196 -53.24 -72.68 -106.11
C ALA A 196 -53.04 -73.98 -106.90
N ALA A 197 -51.96 -74.72 -106.63
CA ALA A 197 -51.71 -76.05 -107.19
C ALA A 197 -52.54 -77.16 -106.49
N SER A 198 -52.78 -77.08 -105.17
CA SER A 198 -53.56 -78.05 -104.39
C SER A 198 -55.06 -77.72 -104.34
N ALA A 199 -55.49 -76.48 -104.57
CA ALA A 199 -56.89 -76.13 -104.83
C ALA A 199 -57.35 -76.60 -106.24
N ARG A 200 -56.44 -77.10 -107.08
CA ARG A 200 -56.75 -77.87 -108.30
C ARG A 200 -56.67 -79.39 -108.11
N ALA A 201 -56.32 -79.88 -106.92
CA ALA A 201 -56.20 -81.30 -106.62
C ALA A 201 -56.77 -81.60 -105.22
N SER A 202 -58.10 -81.76 -105.19
CA SER A 202 -58.86 -82.51 -104.18
C SER A 202 -58.92 -81.91 -102.76
N GLN A 203 -60.05 -81.35 -102.32
CA GLN A 203 -61.23 -82.06 -101.80
C GLN A 203 -60.93 -83.13 -100.74
N GLN A 204 -61.50 -82.92 -99.55
CA GLN A 204 -61.85 -83.86 -98.46
C GLN A 204 -60.76 -84.21 -97.41
N LYS A 205 -60.86 -83.64 -96.20
CA LYS A 205 -61.45 -84.28 -94.98
C LYS A 205 -61.12 -83.50 -93.68
N ASN A 206 -62.20 -83.09 -93.00
CA ASN A 206 -62.52 -82.90 -91.57
C ASN A 206 -61.44 -83.18 -90.51
N ASP A 207 -61.25 -82.26 -89.55
CA ASP A 207 -61.80 -82.22 -88.16
C ASP A 207 -61.24 -83.38 -87.31
N ASP A 208 -60.73 -83.25 -86.08
CA ASP A 208 -60.84 -82.26 -85.01
C ASP A 208 -59.75 -82.61 -83.96
N ASP A 209 -59.55 -81.70 -83.03
CA ASP A 209 -59.46 -81.95 -81.58
C ASP A 209 -58.14 -81.91 -80.76
N LEU A 210 -58.25 -81.05 -79.73
CA LEU A 210 -57.91 -81.16 -78.30
C LEU A 210 -56.44 -81.32 -77.79
N GLU A 211 -56.05 -80.24 -77.11
CA GLU A 211 -55.10 -80.03 -76.00
C GLU A 211 -54.43 -81.22 -75.27
N SER A 212 -53.24 -80.85 -74.75
CA SER A 212 -52.60 -81.25 -73.48
C SER A 212 -51.54 -82.36 -73.52
N PHE A 213 -50.30 -82.00 -73.18
CA PHE A 213 -49.39 -82.79 -72.33
C PHE A 213 -48.15 -81.94 -71.97
N PHE A 214 -47.96 -81.51 -70.71
CA PHE A 214 -47.10 -82.18 -69.70
C PHE A 214 -45.59 -82.05 -70.05
N MET A 215 -44.63 -81.70 -69.18
CA MET A 215 -44.55 -81.42 -67.75
C MET A 215 -43.10 -81.04 -67.42
N GLY A 216 -42.87 -80.54 -66.21
CA GLY A 216 -41.67 -80.87 -65.45
C GLY A 216 -40.88 -79.64 -64.98
N SER A 217 -41.16 -79.12 -63.78
CA SER A 217 -40.50 -79.52 -62.52
C SER A 217 -39.10 -78.88 -62.40
N ARG A 218 -38.67 -78.23 -61.31
CA ARG A 218 -38.98 -78.41 -59.88
C ARG A 218 -38.05 -77.50 -59.02
N ALA A 219 -38.61 -76.99 -57.91
CA ALA A 219 -38.06 -76.83 -56.53
C ALA A 219 -36.73 -76.06 -56.31
N SER A 220 -36.45 -75.40 -55.18
CA SER A 220 -37.10 -74.92 -53.94
C SER A 220 -35.95 -74.27 -53.16
N SER A 221 -36.07 -73.14 -52.45
CA SER A 221 -36.20 -73.14 -50.97
C SER A 221 -36.16 -71.70 -50.42
N ALA A 222 -36.97 -71.44 -49.39
CA ALA A 222 -37.01 -70.27 -48.50
C ALA A 222 -36.22 -70.58 -47.18
N PRO A 223 -36.17 -69.77 -46.08
CA PRO A 223 -36.95 -68.56 -45.74
C PRO A 223 -36.27 -67.39 -44.93
N ARG A 224 -37.01 -66.26 -44.89
CA ARG A 224 -37.21 -65.10 -43.95
C ARG A 224 -36.79 -65.20 -42.43
N PRO A 225 -36.99 -64.15 -41.57
CA PRO A 225 -36.63 -62.70 -41.57
C PRO A 225 -36.29 -62.10 -40.14
N ARG A 226 -36.27 -60.74 -40.03
CA ARG A 226 -36.62 -59.85 -38.86
C ARG A 226 -35.53 -59.19 -37.97
N ALA A 227 -35.98 -58.15 -37.26
CA ALA A 227 -35.30 -56.92 -36.83
C ALA A 227 -35.34 -56.65 -35.29
N ASN A 228 -34.63 -55.56 -34.89
CA ASN A 228 -34.72 -54.66 -33.72
C ASN A 228 -33.80 -54.80 -32.46
N SER A 229 -33.17 -53.64 -32.17
CA SER A 229 -32.77 -52.95 -30.90
C SER A 229 -32.21 -53.67 -29.66
N SER A 230 -31.08 -53.17 -29.12
CA SER A 230 -30.95 -52.42 -27.84
C SER A 230 -29.49 -52.34 -27.34
N ASP A 231 -29.08 -51.18 -26.78
CA ASP A 231 -27.87 -50.91 -25.94
C ASP A 231 -28.14 -51.36 -24.47
N PRO A 232 -27.17 -51.48 -23.50
CA PRO A 232 -26.20 -50.42 -23.12
C PRO A 232 -24.84 -50.78 -22.39
N LEU A 233 -24.00 -49.74 -22.22
CA LEU A 233 -23.20 -49.30 -21.01
C LEU A 233 -21.75 -49.79 -20.68
N PHE A 234 -20.96 -48.82 -20.11
CA PHE A 234 -19.65 -48.81 -19.37
C PHE A 234 -18.40 -48.40 -20.21
N ASP A 235 -17.46 -47.48 -19.87
CA ASP A 235 -17.07 -46.61 -18.72
C ASP A 235 -16.08 -45.51 -19.19
N GLY A 236 -15.81 -44.50 -18.34
CA GLY A 236 -14.49 -43.84 -18.27
C GLY A 236 -14.45 -42.32 -18.40
N GLN A 237 -14.74 -41.59 -17.32
CA GLN A 237 -14.54 -40.14 -17.19
C GLN A 237 -13.60 -39.85 -16.00
N ASN A 238 -12.54 -39.05 -16.19
CA ASN A 238 -11.85 -38.39 -15.07
C ASN A 238 -11.07 -37.11 -15.46
N LYS A 239 -11.30 -36.07 -14.63
CA LYS A 239 -10.50 -34.85 -14.26
C LYS A 239 -10.18 -33.79 -15.32
N GLY A 240 -10.23 -32.48 -15.02
CA GLY A 240 -10.50 -31.77 -13.77
C GLY A 240 -10.35 -30.26 -13.95
N GLY A 241 -11.13 -29.48 -13.21
CA GLY A 241 -11.15 -28.01 -13.19
C GLY A 241 -10.25 -27.35 -12.13
N PRO A 242 -10.38 -26.02 -11.91
CA PRO A 242 -9.27 -25.06 -11.66
C PRO A 242 -9.21 -24.52 -10.21
N GLU A 243 -8.18 -23.73 -9.87
CA GLU A 243 -8.23 -22.72 -8.80
C GLU A 243 -7.12 -21.63 -8.87
N VAL A 244 -7.40 -20.54 -8.18
CA VAL A 244 -6.84 -19.17 -8.17
C VAL A 244 -5.85 -18.97 -7.01
N SER A 245 -4.82 -18.11 -7.13
CA SER A 245 -4.48 -17.16 -6.04
C SER A 245 -3.42 -16.09 -6.38
N SER A 246 -3.57 -14.96 -5.69
CA SER A 246 -2.91 -13.66 -5.80
C SER A 246 -1.81 -13.45 -4.73
N SER A 247 -0.73 -12.71 -5.05
CA SER A 247 -0.07 -11.83 -4.06
C SER A 247 0.90 -10.83 -4.69
N MET A 248 0.55 -9.53 -4.63
CA MET A 248 1.43 -8.38 -4.85
C MET A 248 1.50 -7.59 -3.55
N ARG A 249 2.68 -7.42 -2.92
CA ARG A 249 2.98 -6.33 -1.96
C ARG A 249 4.50 -6.07 -1.87
N LYS A 250 4.97 -4.93 -2.39
CA LYS A 250 6.12 -4.19 -1.82
C LYS A 250 6.23 -2.78 -2.42
N ALA A 251 5.92 -1.77 -1.62
CA ALA A 251 6.38 -0.40 -1.85
C ALA A 251 6.38 0.33 -0.50
N SER A 252 7.54 0.82 -0.08
CA SER A 252 7.66 1.83 0.97
C SER A 252 8.67 2.88 0.52
N SER A 253 8.25 4.11 0.75
CA SER A 253 8.75 5.41 0.28
C SER A 253 9.99 5.92 1.01
N ALA A 254 10.95 6.46 0.26
CA ALA A 254 11.99 7.35 0.78
C ALA A 254 12.35 8.40 -0.30
N ALA A 255 11.53 9.45 -0.40
CA ALA A 255 11.85 10.67 -1.13
C ALA A 255 11.49 11.81 -0.18
N ASN A 256 12.49 12.51 0.36
CA ASN A 256 12.41 13.86 0.96
C ASN A 256 13.75 14.22 1.66
N ILE A 257 14.90 14.21 0.98
CA ILE A 257 16.15 14.82 1.51
C ILE A 257 17.04 15.39 0.38
N VAL A 258 16.46 16.08 -0.61
CA VAL A 258 17.21 16.67 -1.75
C VAL A 258 16.87 18.15 -1.99
N ASP A 259 16.01 18.77 -1.17
CA ASP A 259 15.63 20.19 -1.40
C ASP A 259 16.47 21.22 -0.60
N ASP A 260 17.42 20.77 0.22
CA ASP A 260 18.14 21.67 1.16
C ASP A 260 19.62 21.91 0.79
N LEU A 261 20.01 21.69 -0.47
CA LEU A 261 21.38 21.95 -0.94
C LEU A 261 21.47 22.88 -2.15
N SER A 262 20.33 23.37 -2.66
CA SER A 262 20.27 24.31 -3.80
C SER A 262 20.49 25.78 -3.42
N SER A 263 20.60 26.12 -2.13
CA SER A 263 20.79 27.51 -1.67
C SER A 263 22.21 27.85 -1.19
N ILE A 264 23.13 26.87 -1.09
CA ILE A 264 24.52 27.12 -0.64
C ILE A 264 25.51 27.25 -1.81
N PHE A 265 25.25 26.66 -2.98
CA PHE A 265 26.11 26.79 -4.18
C PHE A 265 25.45 27.72 -5.21
N GLY A 266 25.73 29.01 -5.09
CA GLY A 266 25.16 30.06 -5.94
C GLY A 266 25.34 29.83 -7.45
N ALA A 267 24.25 30.04 -8.18
CA ALA A 267 24.16 30.73 -9.47
C ALA A 267 25.04 30.32 -10.67
N ALA A 268 25.63 29.13 -10.73
CA ALA A 268 26.38 28.67 -11.92
C ALA A 268 26.12 27.21 -12.35
N ALA A 269 24.97 26.62 -11.99
CA ALA A 269 24.60 25.26 -12.39
C ALA A 269 23.26 25.17 -13.11
N SER A 270 22.85 26.22 -13.82
CA SER A 270 21.82 26.10 -14.87
C SER A 270 22.42 25.49 -16.14
N SER A 271 22.88 24.26 -16.01
CA SER A 271 23.05 23.31 -17.09
C SER A 271 22.64 21.99 -16.49
N SER A 272 21.50 21.49 -16.94
CA SER A 272 21.09 20.09 -16.85
C SER A 272 22.33 19.18 -16.86
N GLY A 273 22.28 18.04 -16.16
CA GLY A 273 23.33 16.99 -16.20
C GLY A 273 23.55 16.36 -17.59
N VAL A 274 23.21 17.08 -18.66
CA VAL A 274 23.46 16.82 -20.06
C VAL A 274 24.80 17.45 -20.43
N PHE A 275 25.72 16.61 -20.88
CA PHE A 275 27.02 17.03 -21.40
C PHE A 275 26.84 17.99 -22.59
N GLN A 276 27.37 19.21 -22.48
CA GLN A 276 27.25 20.22 -23.53
C GLN A 276 28.29 19.99 -24.64
N GLU A 277 27.82 19.58 -25.81
CA GLU A 277 28.62 19.51 -27.04
C GLU A 277 28.97 20.90 -27.54
N VAL A 278 30.23 21.09 -27.93
CA VAL A 278 30.77 22.34 -28.48
C VAL A 278 31.31 22.02 -29.87
N ASP A 279 30.71 22.62 -30.90
CA ASP A 279 31.11 22.40 -32.29
C ASP A 279 32.47 23.07 -32.57
N GLY A 280 33.40 22.31 -33.15
CA GLY A 280 34.77 22.75 -33.48
C GLY A 280 35.88 22.32 -32.51
N GLU A 281 35.57 21.52 -31.47
CA GLU A 281 36.59 20.95 -30.57
C GLU A 281 37.29 19.70 -31.15
N THR A 282 38.61 19.56 -30.92
CA THR A 282 39.35 18.31 -31.19
C THR A 282 38.79 17.17 -30.33
N GLU A 283 38.68 15.96 -30.92
CA GLU A 283 38.05 14.80 -30.27
C GLU A 283 38.64 14.46 -28.89
N GLU A 284 39.96 14.64 -28.72
CA GLU A 284 40.66 14.39 -27.46
C GLU A 284 40.19 15.32 -26.33
N ARG A 285 39.89 16.58 -26.66
CA ARG A 285 39.38 17.57 -25.69
C ARG A 285 37.93 17.28 -25.30
N ARG A 286 37.11 16.83 -26.25
CA ARG A 286 35.73 16.36 -26.01
C ARG A 286 35.70 15.14 -25.08
N ARG A 287 36.58 14.16 -25.32
CA ARG A 287 36.72 12.97 -24.47
C ARG A 287 37.18 13.31 -23.05
N ALA A 288 38.15 14.21 -22.88
CA ALA A 288 38.61 14.66 -21.56
C ALA A 288 37.52 15.43 -20.78
N ARG A 289 36.68 16.22 -21.47
CA ARG A 289 35.53 16.90 -20.85
C ARG A 289 34.44 15.90 -20.44
N LEU A 290 34.12 14.93 -21.30
CA LEU A 290 33.18 13.85 -21.01
C LEU A 290 33.62 13.06 -19.78
N GLU A 291 34.90 12.69 -19.71
CA GLU A 291 35.45 11.93 -18.60
C GLU A 291 35.37 12.70 -17.27
N ARG A 292 35.67 14.00 -17.26
CA ARG A 292 35.51 14.84 -16.05
C ARG A 292 34.05 14.94 -15.61
N HIS A 293 33.14 15.13 -16.57
CA HIS A 293 31.71 15.18 -16.30
C HIS A 293 31.20 13.84 -15.75
N GLN A 294 31.62 12.71 -16.35
CA GLN A 294 31.31 11.36 -15.89
C GLN A 294 31.84 11.11 -14.47
N ARG A 295 33.09 11.46 -14.16
CA ARG A 295 33.64 11.33 -12.80
C ARG A 295 32.86 12.16 -11.77
N THR A 296 32.38 13.35 -12.14
CA THR A 296 31.55 14.17 -11.26
C THR A 296 30.18 13.53 -11.03
N GLN A 297 29.54 13.03 -12.09
CA GLN A 297 28.27 12.31 -12.01
C GLN A 297 28.40 11.02 -11.19
N GLU A 298 29.47 10.26 -11.37
CA GLU A 298 29.75 9.03 -10.64
C GLU A 298 29.97 9.31 -9.15
N ARG A 299 30.73 10.36 -8.81
CA ARG A 299 30.89 10.79 -7.41
C ARG A 299 29.56 11.21 -6.78
N ALA A 300 28.74 11.97 -7.51
CA ALA A 300 27.42 12.38 -7.05
C ALA A 300 26.49 11.16 -6.86
N ALA A 301 26.47 10.24 -7.83
CA ALA A 301 25.68 9.01 -7.78
C ALA A 301 26.14 8.10 -6.63
N LYS A 302 27.45 7.94 -6.42
CA LYS A 302 28.02 7.16 -5.32
C LYS A 302 27.68 7.76 -3.96
N ALA A 303 27.79 9.08 -3.81
CA ALA A 303 27.42 9.77 -2.57
C ALA A 303 25.92 9.62 -2.26
N LEU A 304 25.06 9.70 -3.27
CA LEU A 304 23.63 9.44 -3.13
C LEU A 304 23.33 7.98 -2.78
N ALA A 305 24.00 7.03 -3.41
CA ALA A 305 23.85 5.60 -3.11
C ALA A 305 24.29 5.27 -1.68
N GLU A 306 25.41 5.84 -1.21
CA GLU A 306 25.89 5.66 0.15
C GLU A 306 24.94 6.27 1.19
N LYS A 307 24.44 7.49 0.95
CA LYS A 307 23.42 8.12 1.80
C LYS A 307 22.15 7.27 1.87
N ASN A 308 21.61 6.88 0.72
CA ASN A 308 20.43 6.01 0.66
C ASN A 308 20.66 4.67 1.37
N HIS A 309 21.87 4.12 1.30
CA HIS A 309 22.22 2.89 2.01
C HIS A 309 22.23 3.10 3.53
N ARG A 310 22.83 4.18 4.03
CA ARG A 310 22.81 4.54 5.46
C ARG A 310 21.38 4.78 5.96
N ASP A 311 20.58 5.51 5.19
CA ASP A 311 19.18 5.78 5.53
C ASP A 311 18.35 4.49 5.58
N LEU A 312 18.57 3.57 4.63
CA LEU A 312 17.91 2.27 4.62
C LEU A 312 18.35 1.39 5.80
N GLN A 313 19.62 1.44 6.21
CA GLN A 313 20.11 0.75 7.40
C GLN A 313 19.44 1.27 8.67
N VAL A 314 19.42 2.61 8.86
CA VAL A 314 18.76 3.23 10.00
C VAL A 314 17.27 2.88 10.04
N GLN A 315 16.58 2.89 8.89
CA GLN A 315 15.18 2.48 8.82
C GLN A 315 14.97 1.00 9.18
N ARG A 316 15.87 0.10 8.74
CA ARG A 316 15.79 -1.31 9.12
C ARG A 316 15.98 -1.51 10.61
N GLU A 317 17.00 -0.89 11.21
CA GLU A 317 17.23 -0.93 12.65
C GLU A 317 16.06 -0.32 13.44
N GLN A 318 15.49 0.79 12.96
CA GLN A 318 14.29 1.39 13.55
C GLN A 318 13.07 0.49 13.42
N ALA A 319 12.83 -0.13 12.26
CA ALA A 319 11.71 -1.05 12.07
C ALA A 319 11.86 -2.31 12.96
N GLU A 320 13.07 -2.83 13.12
CA GLU A 320 13.35 -3.92 14.04
C GLU A 320 13.12 -3.51 15.50
N ARG A 321 13.59 -2.32 15.90
CA ARG A 321 13.29 -1.71 17.20
C ARG A 321 11.79 -1.60 17.43
N HIS A 322 11.04 -1.10 16.45
CA HIS A 322 9.59 -0.91 16.54
C HIS A 322 8.85 -2.24 16.63
N ARG A 323 9.23 -3.24 15.81
CA ARG A 323 8.64 -4.58 15.85
C ARG A 323 8.83 -5.24 17.22
N ILE A 324 10.03 -5.13 17.77
CA ILE A 324 10.36 -5.60 19.12
C ILE A 324 9.54 -4.82 20.16
N ALA A 325 9.52 -3.49 20.05
CA ALA A 325 8.80 -2.61 20.97
C ALA A 325 7.31 -2.94 21.03
N GLU A 326 6.65 -3.21 19.89
CA GLU A 326 5.23 -3.58 19.85
C GLU A 326 4.94 -4.87 20.63
N THR A 327 5.80 -5.89 20.50
CA THR A 327 5.64 -7.15 21.24
C THR A 327 5.83 -6.95 22.75
N LEU A 328 6.91 -6.26 23.13
CA LEU A 328 7.26 -6.02 24.53
C LEU A 328 6.29 -5.04 25.19
N ASP A 329 5.78 -4.04 24.47
CA ASP A 329 4.79 -3.09 24.99
C ASP A 329 3.51 -3.80 25.40
N VAL A 330 3.05 -4.78 24.64
CA VAL A 330 1.85 -5.55 24.98
C VAL A 330 2.08 -6.34 26.26
N GLU A 331 3.25 -6.98 26.41
CA GLU A 331 3.61 -7.74 27.61
C GLU A 331 3.76 -6.83 28.85
N ILE A 332 4.46 -5.70 28.70
CA ILE A 332 4.68 -4.73 29.77
C ILE A 332 3.37 -4.06 30.18
N LYS A 333 2.53 -3.64 29.23
CA LYS A 333 1.20 -3.07 29.53
C LYS A 333 0.30 -4.09 30.20
N ARG A 334 0.29 -5.34 29.71
CA ARG A 334 -0.50 -6.42 30.33
C ARG A 334 -0.03 -6.70 31.76
N TRP A 335 1.27 -6.66 31.99
CA TRP A 335 1.82 -6.77 33.33
C TRP A 335 1.39 -5.56 34.17
N ALA A 336 1.62 -4.34 33.72
CA ALA A 336 1.35 -3.12 34.48
C ALA A 336 -0.16 -2.90 34.75
N ALA A 337 -1.03 -3.39 33.87
CA ALA A 337 -2.47 -3.23 33.97
C ALA A 337 -3.02 -3.58 35.35
N GLY A 338 -3.76 -2.65 35.95
CA GLY A 338 -4.36 -2.81 37.29
C GLY A 338 -3.39 -2.62 38.47
N LYS A 339 -2.09 -2.48 38.22
CA LYS A 339 -1.08 -2.16 39.24
C LYS A 339 -0.26 -0.90 38.94
N GLU A 340 -0.64 -0.16 37.90
CA GLU A 340 -0.07 1.15 37.57
C GLU A 340 -0.30 2.11 38.75
N GLY A 341 0.72 2.91 39.09
CA GLY A 341 0.68 3.79 40.26
C GLY A 341 0.93 3.11 41.62
N ASN A 342 0.63 1.81 41.76
CA ASN A 342 0.90 1.07 42.99
C ASN A 342 2.34 0.52 43.03
N LEU A 343 3.22 1.32 43.64
CA LEU A 343 4.64 0.99 43.75
C LEU A 343 4.91 -0.39 44.41
N ARG A 344 4.13 -0.79 45.42
CA ARG A 344 4.33 -2.08 46.11
C ARG A 344 4.01 -3.27 45.19
N ALA A 345 2.89 -3.18 44.48
CA ALA A 345 2.45 -4.22 43.54
C ALA A 345 3.46 -4.38 42.38
N LEU A 346 3.96 -3.27 41.82
CA LEU A 346 4.96 -3.28 40.75
C LEU A 346 6.28 -3.90 41.22
N LEU A 347 6.80 -3.51 42.40
CA LEU A 347 8.05 -4.08 42.92
C LEU A 347 7.94 -5.58 43.23
N SER A 348 6.78 -6.04 43.74
CA SER A 348 6.56 -7.46 44.08
C SER A 348 6.43 -8.40 42.88
N THR A 349 6.18 -7.84 41.69
CA THR A 349 5.94 -8.61 40.45
C THR A 349 6.94 -8.28 39.34
N LEU A 350 8.00 -7.53 39.66
CA LEU A 350 9.01 -7.09 38.70
C LEU A 350 9.76 -8.26 38.04
N GLN A 351 9.87 -9.40 38.75
CA GLN A 351 10.49 -10.64 38.28
C GLN A 351 9.83 -11.26 37.04
N TYR A 352 8.58 -10.93 36.74
CA TYR A 352 7.87 -11.50 35.57
C TYR A 352 8.19 -10.77 34.26
N VAL A 353 8.76 -9.57 34.32
CA VAL A 353 9.07 -8.74 33.15
C VAL A 353 10.57 -8.57 32.96
N LEU A 354 11.35 -8.70 34.03
CA LEU A 354 12.80 -8.63 33.95
C LEU A 354 13.42 -9.94 33.46
N TRP A 355 14.55 -9.81 32.79
CA TRP A 355 15.33 -10.94 32.30
C TRP A 355 16.25 -11.50 33.41
N PRO A 356 16.60 -12.81 33.39
CA PRO A 356 17.34 -13.45 34.48
C PRO A 356 18.69 -12.80 34.83
N GLU A 357 19.38 -12.23 33.83
CA GLU A 357 20.73 -11.66 33.99
C GLU A 357 20.73 -10.25 34.61
N CYS A 358 19.56 -9.65 34.88
CA CYS A 358 19.47 -8.32 35.46
C CYS A 358 19.93 -8.28 36.94
N GLY A 359 19.95 -9.43 37.62
CA GLY A 359 20.31 -9.57 39.04
C GLY A 359 19.19 -9.17 40.01
N TRP A 360 17.92 -9.18 39.54
CA TRP A 360 16.77 -8.90 40.38
C TRP A 360 16.42 -10.08 41.29
N GLN A 361 16.17 -9.79 42.57
CA GLN A 361 15.68 -10.78 43.53
C GLN A 361 14.18 -10.56 43.76
N PRO A 362 13.34 -11.61 43.67
CA PRO A 362 11.92 -11.51 43.96
C PRO A 362 11.70 -11.00 45.39
N VAL A 363 10.83 -10.00 45.54
CA VAL A 363 10.49 -9.41 46.84
C VAL A 363 9.01 -9.66 47.11
N SER A 364 8.71 -10.23 48.29
CA SER A 364 7.34 -10.52 48.69
C SER A 364 6.61 -9.25 49.16
N LEU A 365 5.27 -9.24 49.10
CA LEU A 365 4.49 -8.12 49.65
C LEU A 365 4.68 -7.95 51.17
N THR A 366 4.99 -9.03 51.90
CA THR A 366 5.29 -9.00 53.33
C THR A 366 6.56 -8.22 53.64
N ASP A 367 7.54 -8.21 52.74
CA ASP A 367 8.77 -7.42 52.89
C ASP A 367 8.58 -5.93 52.53
N LEU A 368 7.43 -5.58 51.93
CA LEU A 368 7.09 -4.23 51.43
C LEU A 368 6.05 -3.49 52.30
N ILE A 369 5.85 -3.94 53.54
CA ILE A 369 4.88 -3.33 54.48
C ILE A 369 5.32 -1.90 54.85
N THR A 370 6.57 -1.73 55.28
CA THR A 370 7.08 -0.44 55.78
C THR A 370 7.52 0.51 54.65
N ALA A 371 7.29 1.81 54.83
CA ALA A 371 7.71 2.82 53.85
C ALA A 371 9.23 2.85 53.60
N ALA A 372 10.02 2.53 54.63
CA ALA A 372 11.47 2.41 54.53
C ALA A 372 11.88 1.21 53.65
N ALA A 373 11.21 0.07 53.78
CA ALA A 373 11.48 -1.10 52.96
C ALA A 373 11.13 -0.86 51.49
N VAL A 374 9.98 -0.23 51.20
CA VAL A 374 9.59 0.15 49.83
C VAL A 374 10.64 1.06 49.17
N LYS A 375 11.10 2.10 49.88
CA LYS A 375 12.17 2.99 49.38
C LYS A 375 13.48 2.23 49.11
N LYS A 376 13.86 1.30 49.99
CA LYS A 376 15.08 0.47 49.85
C LYS A 376 15.00 -0.43 48.62
N VAL A 377 13.86 -1.11 48.42
CA VAL A 377 13.64 -2.03 47.30
C VAL A 377 13.52 -1.26 45.98
N TYR A 378 12.84 -0.12 45.96
CA TYR A 378 12.80 0.76 44.78
C TYR A 378 14.20 1.19 44.34
N ARG A 379 15.06 1.64 45.26
CA ARG A 379 16.44 2.01 44.93
C ARG A 379 17.21 0.85 44.30
N LYS A 380 17.06 -0.36 44.86
CA LYS A 380 17.64 -1.57 44.25
C LYS A 380 17.09 -1.81 42.84
N ALA A 381 15.78 -1.68 42.63
CA ALA A 381 15.14 -1.86 41.33
C ALA A 381 15.70 -0.89 40.30
N THR A 382 15.78 0.40 40.64
CA THR A 382 16.30 1.44 39.75
C THR A 382 17.76 1.21 39.36
N LEU A 383 18.58 0.58 40.21
CA LEU A 383 19.97 0.25 39.88
C LEU A 383 20.06 -0.93 38.88
N CYS A 384 19.18 -1.92 39.01
CA CYS A 384 19.14 -3.07 38.11
C CYS A 384 18.67 -2.69 36.70
N ILE A 385 17.69 -1.80 36.60
CA ILE A 385 17.03 -1.43 35.33
C ILE A 385 17.49 -0.07 34.77
N HIS A 386 18.49 0.57 35.39
CA HIS A 386 18.96 1.87 34.91
C HIS A 386 19.52 1.74 33.47
N PRO A 387 19.12 2.59 32.51
CA PRO A 387 19.54 2.46 31.11
C PRO A 387 21.06 2.44 30.93
N ASP A 388 21.80 3.24 31.70
CA ASP A 388 23.29 3.22 31.68
C ASP A 388 23.88 1.90 32.19
N LYS A 389 23.30 1.30 33.24
CA LYS A 389 23.79 0.01 33.78
C LYS A 389 23.44 -1.15 32.86
N VAL A 390 22.26 -1.10 32.24
CA VAL A 390 21.82 -2.07 31.24
C VAL A 390 22.70 -1.96 29.98
N GLN A 391 23.08 -0.75 29.57
CA GLN A 391 24.04 -0.52 28.49
C GLN A 391 25.45 -1.07 28.83
N GLN A 392 25.95 -0.83 30.04
CA GLN A 392 27.27 -1.33 30.50
C GLN A 392 27.35 -2.86 30.53
N LYS A 393 26.24 -3.54 30.85
CA LYS A 393 26.16 -5.01 30.88
C LYS A 393 26.06 -5.66 29.49
N GLY A 394 26.11 -4.89 28.40
CA GLY A 394 25.99 -5.42 27.04
C GLY A 394 24.59 -5.95 26.72
N ALA A 395 23.55 -5.40 27.36
CA ALA A 395 22.19 -5.88 27.21
C ALA A 395 21.67 -5.78 25.77
N ASN A 396 20.79 -6.72 25.40
CA ASN A 396 20.15 -6.75 24.09
C ASN A 396 19.24 -5.52 23.90
N LEU A 397 18.95 -5.16 22.65
CA LEU A 397 18.04 -4.07 22.30
C LEU A 397 16.67 -4.22 22.98
N GLN A 398 16.17 -5.45 23.05
CA GLN A 398 14.94 -5.81 23.76
C GLN A 398 15.02 -5.45 25.25
N GLN A 399 16.10 -5.86 25.92
CA GLN A 399 16.31 -5.62 27.34
C GLN A 399 16.43 -4.13 27.66
N LYS A 400 17.09 -3.34 26.79
CA LYS A 400 17.13 -1.88 26.92
C LYS A 400 15.74 -1.26 26.88
N TYR A 401 14.91 -1.71 25.94
CA TYR A 401 13.54 -1.23 25.80
C TYR A 401 12.68 -1.59 27.02
N VAL A 402 12.74 -2.85 27.48
CA VAL A 402 12.04 -3.28 28.71
C VAL A 402 12.49 -2.45 29.91
N ALA A 403 13.80 -2.25 30.07
CA ALA A 403 14.37 -1.47 31.17
C ALA A 403 13.84 -0.05 31.19
N GLU A 404 13.84 0.63 30.04
CA GLU A 404 13.37 2.00 29.89
C GLU A 404 11.89 2.12 30.27
N LYS A 405 11.03 1.26 29.71
CA LYS A 405 9.58 1.29 29.99
C LYS A 405 9.26 0.96 31.44
N VAL A 406 9.89 -0.07 32.00
CA VAL A 406 9.67 -0.47 33.40
C VAL A 406 10.22 0.61 34.35
N PHE A 407 11.35 1.24 34.01
CA PHE A 407 11.91 2.34 34.77
C PHE A 407 10.95 3.53 34.83
N ASP A 408 10.34 3.92 33.70
CA ASP A 408 9.36 5.01 33.66
C ASP A 408 8.11 4.69 34.50
N LEU A 409 7.60 3.46 34.43
CA LEU A 409 6.46 3.01 35.26
C LEU A 409 6.79 3.10 36.75
N LEU A 410 7.97 2.61 37.16
CA LEU A 410 8.42 2.71 38.55
C LEU A 410 8.62 4.18 38.98
N LYS A 411 9.13 5.03 38.08
CA LYS A 411 9.30 6.47 38.34
C LYS A 411 7.96 7.18 38.52
N SER A 412 6.94 6.79 37.76
CA SER A 412 5.57 7.31 37.94
C SER A 412 4.99 6.84 39.26
N ALA A 413 5.08 5.54 39.55
CA ALA A 413 4.54 4.96 40.77
C ALA A 413 5.18 5.53 42.04
N ILE A 414 6.49 5.85 42.04
CA ILE A 414 7.11 6.49 43.21
C ILE A 414 6.69 7.94 43.39
N LYS A 415 6.37 8.68 42.31
CA LYS A 415 5.83 10.04 42.42
C LYS A 415 4.46 10.00 43.09
N GLU A 416 3.58 9.11 42.64
CA GLU A 416 2.26 8.90 43.22
C GLU A 416 2.34 8.42 44.68
N TRP A 417 3.24 7.47 44.96
CA TRP A 417 3.47 7.00 46.32
C TRP A 417 3.94 8.10 47.28
N HIS A 418 4.84 8.98 46.84
CA HIS A 418 5.24 10.15 47.63
C HIS A 418 4.09 11.15 47.82
N MET A 419 3.28 11.38 46.78
CA MET A 419 2.11 12.25 46.88
C MET A 419 1.10 11.71 47.91
N MET A 420 0.81 10.40 47.90
CA MET A 420 -0.08 9.75 48.85
C MET A 420 0.46 9.81 50.29
N LEU A 421 1.76 9.65 50.48
CA LEU A 421 2.41 9.84 51.79
C LEU A 421 2.31 11.27 52.29
N ALA A 422 2.53 12.26 51.41
CA ALA A 422 2.41 13.67 51.77
C ALA A 422 0.96 14.05 52.14
N LEU A 423 -0.02 13.50 51.41
CA LEU A 423 -1.45 13.67 51.73
C LEU A 423 -1.81 13.02 53.07
N ALA A 424 -1.33 11.79 53.33
CA ALA A 424 -1.56 11.12 54.60
C ALA A 424 -0.92 11.86 55.78
N SER A 425 0.27 12.46 55.59
CA SER A 425 0.91 13.29 56.62
C SER A 425 0.09 14.53 56.93
N LYS A 426 -0.44 15.22 55.91
CA LYS A 426 -1.29 16.42 56.06
C LYS A 426 -2.67 16.12 56.66
N ALA A 427 -3.16 14.90 56.53
CA ALA A 427 -4.44 14.49 57.11
C ALA A 427 -4.32 14.04 58.58
N CYS A 428 -3.09 13.77 59.04
CA CYS A 428 -2.80 13.40 60.43
C CYS A 428 -2.43 14.61 61.31
N GLU A 429 -2.00 15.72 60.69
CA GLU A 429 -1.90 17.06 61.32
C GLU A 429 -3.28 17.71 61.39
#